data_AF-A0A7J4T7S1-F1
#
_entry.id   AF-A0A7J4T7S1-F1
#
_cell.length_a   1.000
_cell.length_b   1.000
_cell.length_c   1.000
_cell.angle_alpha   90.00
_cell.angle_beta   90.00
_cell.angle_gamma   90.00
#
_symmetry.space_group_name_H-M   'P 1'
#
loop_
_entity.id
_entity.type
_entity.pdbx_description
1 polymer ?
#
loop_
_entity_poly.entity_id
_entity_poly.type
_entity_poly.pdbx_seq_one_letter_code
_entity_poly.pdbx_strand_id
1 'polypeptide(L)'
;DQSGLNAEVIDMDGFDAQNLANHKRMLIITSTWGEGEMPDNAIDLWEKVCADNPPMTGVHYSVCAIGDTSYDEFCQAGIDWDNK
;
A
#
# COMPACT_ATOMS: atom_id res chain seq x y z
N ASP A 1 -18.95 13.56 9.46
CA ASP A 1 -18.73 12.14 9.07
C ASP A 1 -19.42 11.24 10.12
N GLN A 2 -19.62 9.95 9.84
CA GLN A 2 -20.41 9.05 10.71
C GLN A 2 -19.54 8.18 11.65
N SER A 3 -18.22 8.37 11.69
CA SER A 3 -17.30 7.55 12.50
C SER A 3 -16.35 8.36 13.40
N GLY A 4 -16.30 9.69 13.29
CA GLY A 4 -15.38 10.56 14.04
C GLY A 4 -13.92 10.46 13.60
N LEU A 5 -13.65 9.85 12.44
CA LEU A 5 -12.31 9.68 11.90
C LEU A 5 -12.03 10.75 10.83
N ASN A 6 -10.96 11.51 11.03
CA ASN A 6 -10.42 12.40 9.99
C ASN A 6 -9.45 11.58 9.13
N ALA A 7 -9.81 11.39 7.85
CA ALA A 7 -8.97 10.70 6.88
C ALA A 7 -8.23 11.72 6.01
N GLU A 8 -6.98 11.40 5.70
CA GLU A 8 -6.18 12.03 4.66
C GLU A 8 -5.98 11.01 3.53
N VAL A 9 -6.14 11.45 2.29
CA VAL A 9 -5.89 10.63 1.11
C VAL A 9 -4.63 11.16 0.44
N ILE A 10 -3.64 10.29 0.32
CA ILE A 10 -2.32 10.61 -0.22
C ILE A 10 -2.07 9.62 -1.35
N ASP A 11 -1.67 10.12 -2.52
CA ASP A 11 -1.20 9.26 -3.60
C ASP A 11 0.13 8.60 -3.20
N MET A 12 0.38 7.39 -3.68
CA MET A 12 1.60 6.67 -3.32
C MET A 12 2.86 7.40 -3.81
N ASP A 13 2.78 8.15 -4.91
CA ASP A 13 3.89 8.96 -5.43
C ASP A 13 4.21 10.19 -4.55
N GLY A 14 3.24 10.61 -3.72
CA GLY A 14 3.34 11.73 -2.80
C GLY A 14 3.63 11.30 -1.35
N PHE A 15 3.75 10.00 -1.09
CA PHE A 15 3.95 9.47 0.26
C PHE A 15 5.43 9.18 0.55
N ASP A 16 5.94 9.71 1.67
CA ASP A 16 7.29 9.39 2.14
C ASP A 16 7.27 8.10 2.96
N ALA A 17 7.98 7.07 2.49
CA ALA A 17 8.12 5.77 3.16
C ALA A 17 8.55 5.88 4.64
N GLN A 18 9.33 6.91 5.00
CA GLN A 18 9.75 7.10 6.40
C GLN A 18 8.59 7.44 7.33
N ASN A 19 7.47 7.93 6.78
CA ASN A 19 6.28 8.27 7.55
C ASN A 19 5.37 7.08 7.84
N LEU A 20 5.60 5.89 7.27
CA LEU A 20 4.78 4.69 7.53
C LEU A 20 4.56 4.44 9.02
N ALA A 21 5.64 4.49 9.81
CA ALA A 21 5.60 4.29 11.25
C ALA A 21 4.85 5.39 12.03
N ASN A 22 4.65 6.57 11.42
CA ASN A 22 3.97 7.71 12.03
C ASN A 22 2.44 7.59 11.95
N HIS A 23 1.91 6.73 11.07
CA HIS A 23 0.47 6.52 10.91
C HIS A 23 -0.02 5.37 11.78
N LYS A 24 -0.83 5.67 12.80
CA LYS A 24 -1.44 4.62 13.65
C LYS A 24 -2.44 3.73 12.90
N ARG A 25 -3.09 4.28 11.87
CA ARG A 25 -4.12 3.62 11.07
C ARG A 25 -3.92 3.96 9.61
N MET A 26 -3.81 2.94 8.77
CA MET A 26 -3.58 3.10 7.33
C MET A 26 -4.54 2.19 6.54
N LEU A 27 -4.98 2.66 5.39
CA LEU A 27 -5.64 1.84 4.37
C LEU A 27 -4.81 1.97 3.10
N ILE A 28 -4.23 0.87 2.66
CA ILE A 28 -3.47 0.79 1.42
C ILE A 28 -4.45 0.35 0.34
N ILE A 29 -4.55 1.12 -0.75
CA ILE A 29 -5.40 0.79 -1.90
C ILE A 29 -4.50 0.75 -3.12
N THR A 30 -4.36 -0.42 -3.73
CA THR A 30 -3.50 -0.58 -4.91
C THR A 30 -4.15 -1.49 -5.92
N SER A 31 -3.91 -1.19 -7.20
CA SER A 31 -4.16 -2.14 -8.28
C SER A 31 -2.92 -2.99 -8.56
N THR A 32 -3.03 -3.98 -9.43
CA THR A 32 -1.92 -4.76 -9.97
C THR A 32 -1.78 -4.49 -11.46
N TRP A 33 -0.55 -4.30 -11.94
CA TRP A 33 -0.24 -4.05 -13.35
C TRP A 33 0.55 -5.21 -13.95
N GLY A 34 0.42 -5.41 -15.27
CA GLY A 34 1.20 -6.40 -16.02
C GLY A 34 1.15 -7.81 -15.41
N GLU A 35 2.32 -8.39 -15.18
CA GLU A 35 2.52 -9.73 -14.62
C GLU A 35 2.74 -9.67 -13.10
N GLY A 36 1.86 -8.96 -12.38
CA GLY A 36 1.92 -8.87 -10.91
C GLY A 36 2.60 -7.64 -10.33
N GLU A 37 2.97 -6.67 -11.17
CA GLU A 37 3.76 -5.50 -10.81
C GLU A 37 2.95 -4.44 -10.04
N MET A 38 3.68 -3.58 -9.32
CA MET A 38 3.11 -2.37 -8.75
C MET A 38 2.68 -1.40 -9.85
N PRO A 39 1.62 -0.60 -9.64
CA PRO A 39 1.29 0.51 -10.53
C PRO A 39 2.42 1.55 -10.60
N ASP A 40 2.48 2.30 -11.70
CA ASP A 40 3.53 3.32 -11.94
C ASP A 40 3.64 4.34 -10.79
N ASN A 41 2.53 4.77 -10.19
CA ASN A 41 2.54 5.73 -9.08
C ASN A 41 2.91 5.10 -7.73
N ALA A 42 3.10 3.77 -7.67
CA ALA A 42 3.38 3.03 -6.44
C ALA A 42 4.78 2.42 -6.40
N ILE A 43 5.45 2.25 -7.55
CA ILE A 43 6.70 1.49 -7.65
C ILE A 43 7.83 2.09 -6.80
N ASP A 44 8.02 3.41 -6.87
CA ASP A 44 9.09 4.10 -6.12
C ASP A 44 8.89 3.98 -4.60
N LEU A 45 7.65 4.12 -4.13
CA LEU A 45 7.30 3.93 -2.73
C LEU A 45 7.55 2.48 -2.31
N TRP A 46 7.08 1.52 -3.10
CA TRP A 46 7.25 0.09 -2.81
C TRP A 46 8.72 -0.31 -2.70
N GLU A 47 9.55 0.09 -3.65
CA GLU A 47 10.99 -0.16 -3.62
C GLU A 47 11.64 0.44 -2.37
N LYS A 48 11.24 1.67 -2.00
CA LYS A 48 11.76 2.34 -0.81
C LYS A 48 11.37 1.63 0.47
N VAL A 49 10.12 1.20 0.60
CA VAL A 49 9.63 0.42 1.75
C VAL A 49 10.34 -0.92 1.85
N CYS A 50 10.57 -1.60 0.72
CA CYS A 50 11.31 -2.84 0.68
C CYS A 50 12.77 -2.66 1.11
N ALA A 51 13.43 -1.59 0.67
CA ALA A 51 14.82 -1.30 0.99
C ALA A 51 15.01 -0.86 2.45
N ASP A 52 14.16 0.04 2.94
CA ASP A 52 14.31 0.63 4.27
C ASP A 52 13.71 -0.26 5.37
N ASN A 53 12.74 -1.11 5.02
CA ASN A 53 12.03 -2.00 5.92
C ASN A 53 11.56 -1.28 7.22
N PRO A 54 10.77 -0.20 7.08
CA PRO A 54 10.41 0.65 8.22
C PRO A 54 9.64 -0.15 9.28
N PRO A 55 9.82 0.16 10.57
CA PRO A 55 9.14 -0.56 11.64
C PRO A 55 7.63 -0.25 11.63
N MET A 56 6.80 -1.29 11.49
CA MET A 56 5.34 -1.18 11.51
C MET A 56 4.74 -1.41 12.92
N THR A 57 5.58 -1.44 13.96
CA THR A 57 5.12 -1.67 15.35
C THR A 57 4.12 -0.60 15.77
N GLY A 58 2.87 -1.02 16.03
CA GLY A 58 1.79 -0.12 16.44
C GLY A 58 1.04 0.55 15.28
N VAL A 59 1.40 0.24 14.04
CA VAL A 59 0.62 0.58 12.85
C VAL A 59 -0.45 -0.49 12.65
N HIS A 60 -1.71 -0.07 12.54
CA HIS A 60 -2.80 -0.95 12.14
C HIS A 60 -3.15 -0.64 10.69
N TYR A 61 -3.00 -1.61 9.79
CA TYR A 61 -3.31 -1.40 8.38
C TYR A 61 -4.31 -2.42 7.84
N SER A 62 -4.86 -2.08 6.67
CA SER A 62 -5.66 -2.97 5.83
C SER A 62 -5.29 -2.70 4.38
N VAL A 63 -5.34 -3.74 3.54
CA VAL A 63 -5.09 -3.62 2.11
C VAL A 63 -6.39 -3.86 1.34
N CYS A 64 -6.75 -2.93 0.46
CA CYS A 64 -7.77 -3.08 -0.55
C CYS A 64 -7.08 -3.28 -1.90
N ALA A 65 -6.90 -4.54 -2.29
CA ALA A 65 -6.30 -4.91 -3.55
C ALA A 65 -7.34 -4.92 -4.68
N ILE A 66 -6.99 -4.36 -5.83
CA ILE A 66 -7.84 -4.28 -7.03
C ILE A 66 -7.14 -5.05 -8.16
N GLY A 67 -7.81 -6.05 -8.71
CA GLY A 67 -7.25 -6.87 -9.77
C GLY A 67 -8.32 -7.61 -10.57
N ASP A 68 -7.89 -8.43 -11.52
CA ASP A 68 -8.73 -9.24 -12.39
C ASP A 68 -8.32 -10.72 -12.29
N THR A 69 -9.29 -11.59 -11.96
CA THR A 69 -9.08 -13.03 -11.76
C THR A 69 -8.71 -13.80 -13.04
N SER A 70 -8.75 -13.14 -14.20
CA SER A 70 -8.28 -13.73 -15.47
C SER A 70 -6.75 -13.77 -15.62
N TYR A 71 -6.03 -13.03 -14.77
CA TYR A 71 -4.57 -13.03 -14.71
C TYR A 71 -4.08 -14.00 -13.63
N ASP A 72 -2.95 -14.67 -13.87
CA ASP A 72 -2.33 -15.58 -12.91
C ASP A 72 -1.94 -14.84 -11.62
N GLU A 73 -1.41 -13.63 -11.75
CA GLU A 73 -0.96 -12.76 -10.66
C GLU A 73 -2.09 -11.87 -10.10
N PHE A 74 -3.26 -12.47 -9.85
CA PHE A 74 -4.44 -11.78 -9.35
C PHE A 74 -4.17 -11.05 -8.03
N CYS A 75 -4.27 -9.72 -8.03
CA CYS A 75 -4.05 -8.84 -6.88
C CYS A 75 -2.63 -8.90 -6.27
N GLN A 76 -1.62 -9.35 -7.02
CA GLN A 76 -0.28 -9.60 -6.48
C GLN A 76 0.35 -8.40 -5.77
N ALA A 77 0.32 -7.20 -6.37
CA ALA A 77 0.77 -5.96 -5.70
C ALA A 77 0.11 -5.74 -4.32
N GLY A 78 -1.18 -6.01 -4.18
CA GLY A 78 -1.85 -5.92 -2.88
C GLY A 78 -1.41 -7.00 -1.89
N ILE A 79 -1.16 -8.22 -2.37
CA ILE A 79 -0.61 -9.32 -1.57
C ILE A 79 0.81 -8.99 -1.08
N ASP A 80 1.61 -8.35 -1.91
CA ASP A 80 2.96 -7.92 -1.57
C ASP A 80 2.94 -6.88 -0.44
N TRP A 81 2.03 -5.90 -0.50
CA TRP A 81 1.80 -4.93 0.57
C TRP A 81 1.32 -5.58 1.88
N ASP A 82 0.47 -6.60 1.80
CA ASP A 82 -0.04 -7.32 2.98
C ASP A 82 1.04 -8.17 3.68
N ASN A 83 2.12 -8.52 2.97
CA ASN A 83 3.24 -9.29 3.50
C ASN A 83 4.40 -8.41 4.02
N LYS A 84 4.21 -7.09 4.12
CA LYS A 84 5.16 -6.16 4.74
C LYS A 84 4.84 -5.84 6.21
#